data_AF-A0A2U1R2S1-F1
#
_entry.id   AF-A0A2U1R2S1-F1
#
_cell.length_a   1.000
_cell.length_b   1.000
_cell.length_c   1.000
_cell.angle_alpha   90.00
_cell.angle_beta   90.00
_cell.angle_gamma   90.00
#
_symmetry.space_group_name_H-M   'P 1'
#
loop_
_entity.id
_entity.type
_entity.pdbx_description
1 polymer ?
#
loop_
_entity_poly.entity_id
_entity_poly.type
_entity_poly.pdbx_seq_one_letter_code
_entity_poly.pdbx_strand_id
1 'polypeptide(L)'
;MNQDIKDFITLLIICLFFIGGIQWILLRFTHWSVALIATVIIAFMISFLYVSLKHATPNGGSNGPDSSEFINPALAIFSTLLFGLFLVSYLTKTPLPKKVLFVLLALIIVFALGRYIVQYIENATFYQKIFSSNNLEIVNLSKEESIINQIDLKNSDTGISYNLQLDKKGAHQTVIPRGTDTISFWCYTQDNGSFRQSFPFDYNLCHEKDGKRMGFCSWLKMKVTLPLKIVLLPENKFSIYIDNKLVKTYQLSNKEADK
;
A
#
# COMPACT_ATOMS: atom_id res chain seq x y z
N MET A 1 -18.07 -27.85 -29.95
CA MET A 1 -18.01 -27.27 -28.59
C MET A 1 -17.62 -28.39 -27.64
N ASN A 2 -16.52 -28.23 -26.89
CA ASN A 2 -15.93 -29.31 -26.08
C ASN A 2 -16.94 -29.84 -25.05
N GLN A 3 -16.92 -31.15 -24.75
CA GLN A 3 -17.85 -31.78 -23.81
C GLN A 3 -17.84 -31.05 -22.45
N ASP A 4 -16.65 -30.69 -21.97
CA ASP A 4 -16.44 -29.92 -20.74
C ASP A 4 -17.16 -28.56 -20.74
N ILE A 5 -17.25 -27.89 -21.89
CA ILE A 5 -17.93 -26.60 -22.03
C ILE A 5 -19.44 -26.80 -21.95
N LYS A 6 -19.99 -27.88 -22.54
CA LYS A 6 -21.41 -28.22 -22.41
C LYS A 6 -21.78 -28.54 -20.97
N ASP A 7 -20.96 -29.32 -20.28
CA ASP A 7 -21.23 -29.72 -18.90
C ASP A 7 -21.14 -28.51 -17.96
N PHE A 8 -20.16 -27.63 -18.16
CA PHE A 8 -20.03 -26.38 -17.42
C PHE A 8 -21.22 -25.43 -17.65
N ILE A 9 -21.65 -25.24 -18.90
CA ILE A 9 -22.83 -24.41 -19.22
C ILE A 9 -24.10 -25.01 -18.59
N THR A 10 -24.26 -26.33 -18.64
CA THR A 10 -25.41 -27.02 -18.04
C THR A 10 -25.46 -26.82 -16.53
N LEU A 11 -24.31 -26.95 -15.86
CA LEU A 11 -24.18 -26.67 -14.42
C LEU A 11 -24.54 -25.21 -14.10
N LEU A 12 -24.04 -24.24 -14.87
CA LEU A 12 -24.36 -22.83 -14.69
C LEU A 12 -25.86 -22.55 -14.82
N ILE A 13 -26.53 -23.16 -15.80
CA ILE A 13 -27.97 -23.02 -16.00
C ILE A 13 -28.73 -23.57 -14.79
N ILE A 14 -28.36 -24.75 -14.30
CA ILE A 14 -28.99 -25.36 -13.10
C ILE A 14 -28.81 -24.44 -11.88
N CYS A 15 -27.61 -23.91 -11.65
CA CYS A 15 -27.35 -22.97 -10.57
C CYS A 15 -28.20 -21.69 -10.69
N LEU A 16 -28.33 -21.14 -11.91
CA LEU A 16 -29.18 -19.97 -12.19
C LEU A 16 -30.64 -20.23 -11.84
N PHE A 17 -31.19 -21.40 -12.21
CA PHE A 17 -32.57 -21.78 -11.85
C PHE A 17 -32.75 -21.92 -10.34
N PHE A 18 -31.81 -22.56 -9.65
CA PHE A 18 -31.87 -22.70 -8.19
C PHE A 18 -31.84 -21.35 -7.48
N ILE A 19 -30.89 -20.49 -7.86
CA ILE A 19 -30.75 -19.15 -7.30
C ILE A 19 -32.00 -18.30 -7.59
N GLY A 20 -32.49 -18.31 -8.83
CA GLY A 20 -33.69 -17.58 -9.23
C GLY A 20 -34.94 -18.07 -8.48
N GLY A 21 -35.07 -19.38 -8.28
CA GLY A 21 -36.14 -19.98 -7.49
C GLY A 21 -36.09 -19.55 -6.02
N ILE A 22 -34.92 -19.56 -5.40
CA ILE A 22 -34.73 -19.09 -4.01
C ILE A 22 -35.09 -17.59 -3.91
N GLN A 23 -34.59 -16.77 -4.83
CA GLN A 23 -34.90 -15.33 -4.86
C GLN A 23 -36.40 -15.06 -5.07
N TRP A 24 -37.05 -15.86 -5.89
CA TRP A 24 -38.49 -15.79 -6.11
C TRP A 24 -39.29 -16.12 -4.85
N ILE A 25 -38.96 -17.23 -4.17
CA ILE A 25 -39.59 -17.61 -2.90
C ILE A 25 -39.39 -16.49 -1.86
N LEU A 26 -38.18 -15.96 -1.75
CA LEU A 26 -37.87 -14.87 -0.83
C LEU A 26 -38.69 -13.62 -1.15
N LEU A 27 -38.75 -13.17 -2.41
CA LEU A 27 -39.53 -12.00 -2.79
C LEU A 27 -41.04 -12.18 -2.59
N ARG A 28 -41.55 -13.40 -2.78
CA ARG A 28 -42.99 -13.69 -2.69
C ARG A 28 -43.48 -13.81 -1.25
N PHE A 29 -42.69 -14.41 -0.37
CA PHE A 29 -43.10 -14.76 0.99
C PHE A 29 -42.43 -13.90 2.08
N THR A 30 -41.46 -13.05 1.74
CA THR A 30 -40.78 -12.18 2.71
C THR A 30 -40.74 -10.73 2.24
N HIS A 31 -40.44 -9.82 3.17
CA HIS A 31 -40.23 -8.41 2.84
C HIS A 31 -38.95 -8.24 2.00
N TRP A 32 -38.95 -7.30 1.05
CA TRP A 32 -37.83 -7.06 0.12
C TRP A 32 -36.46 -6.89 0.81
N SER A 33 -36.45 -6.37 2.04
CA SER A 33 -35.23 -6.20 2.83
C SER A 33 -34.61 -7.54 3.25
N VAL A 34 -35.42 -8.55 3.55
CA VAL A 34 -34.97 -9.90 3.90
C VAL A 34 -34.36 -10.57 2.68
N ALA A 35 -34.98 -10.43 1.51
CA ALA A 35 -34.44 -10.93 0.25
C ALA A 35 -33.08 -10.31 -0.10
N LEU A 36 -32.89 -9.01 0.14
CA LEU A 36 -31.60 -8.33 -0.03
C LEU A 36 -30.53 -8.87 0.94
N ILE A 37 -30.86 -9.01 2.23
CA ILE A 37 -29.92 -9.52 3.23
C ILE A 37 -29.51 -10.95 2.90
N ALA A 38 -30.47 -11.81 2.54
CA ALA A 38 -30.18 -13.18 2.12
C ALA A 38 -29.27 -13.21 0.88
N THR A 39 -29.48 -12.28 -0.07
CA THR A 39 -28.61 -12.14 -1.24
C THR A 39 -27.17 -11.79 -0.88
N VAL A 40 -26.96 -10.91 0.11
CA VAL A 40 -25.61 -10.59 0.63
C VAL A 40 -24.96 -11.81 1.27
N ILE A 41 -25.69 -12.56 2.11
CA ILE A 41 -25.16 -13.75 2.80
C ILE A 41 -24.78 -14.83 1.79
N ILE A 42 -25.65 -15.10 0.81
CA ILE A 42 -25.37 -16.08 -0.25
C ILE A 42 -24.13 -15.66 -1.06
N ALA A 43 -24.04 -14.37 -1.44
CA ALA A 43 -22.87 -13.85 -2.15
C ALA A 43 -21.57 -14.05 -1.37
N PHE A 44 -21.61 -13.76 -0.06
CA PHE A 44 -20.47 -13.96 0.82
C PHE A 44 -20.07 -15.43 0.94
N MET A 45 -21.04 -16.35 1.14
CA MET A 45 -20.74 -17.78 1.24
C MET A 45 -20.13 -18.34 -0.05
N ILE A 46 -20.68 -17.98 -1.22
CA ILE A 46 -20.13 -18.44 -2.50
C ILE A 46 -18.72 -17.87 -2.72
N SER A 47 -18.52 -16.59 -2.43
CA SER A 47 -17.19 -15.96 -2.51
C SER A 47 -16.19 -16.63 -1.57
N PHE A 48 -16.61 -16.91 -0.33
CA PHE A 48 -15.79 -17.58 0.66
C PHE A 48 -15.36 -18.97 0.19
N LEU A 49 -16.31 -19.77 -0.30
CA LEU A 49 -16.03 -21.10 -0.85
C LEU A 49 -15.09 -21.02 -2.05
N TYR A 50 -15.34 -20.10 -2.97
CA TYR A 50 -14.50 -19.90 -4.16
C TYR A 50 -13.05 -19.59 -3.79
N VAL A 51 -12.82 -18.60 -2.93
CA VAL A 51 -11.47 -18.20 -2.51
C VAL A 51 -10.80 -19.28 -1.67
N SER A 52 -11.54 -19.96 -0.80
CA SER A 52 -11.02 -21.05 0.03
C SER A 52 -10.59 -22.25 -0.83
N LEU A 53 -11.40 -22.64 -1.82
CA LEU A 53 -11.07 -23.72 -2.75
C LEU A 53 -9.86 -23.37 -3.63
N LYS A 54 -9.74 -22.11 -4.06
CA LYS A 54 -8.57 -21.62 -4.82
C LYS A 54 -7.26 -21.77 -4.03
N HIS A 55 -7.33 -21.68 -2.70
CA HIS A 55 -6.16 -21.80 -1.81
C HIS A 55 -6.02 -23.16 -1.14
N ALA A 56 -6.90 -24.11 -1.45
CA ALA A 56 -6.81 -25.47 -0.95
C ALA A 56 -5.63 -26.17 -1.63
N THR A 57 -4.49 -26.25 -0.94
CA THR A 57 -3.34 -27.03 -1.40
C THR A 57 -3.45 -28.48 -0.91
N PRO A 58 -3.08 -29.48 -1.74
CA PRO A 58 -3.21 -30.90 -1.37
C PRO A 58 -2.49 -31.28 -0.08
N ASN A 59 -1.45 -30.52 0.30
CA ASN A 59 -0.58 -30.80 1.44
C ASN A 59 -0.66 -29.73 2.55
N GLY A 60 -1.67 -28.85 2.55
CA GLY A 60 -1.90 -27.88 3.64
C GLY A 60 -0.86 -26.76 3.79
N GLY A 61 0.13 -26.65 2.88
CA GLY A 61 1.17 -25.61 2.92
C GLY A 61 0.75 -24.23 2.41
N SER A 62 -0.53 -23.91 2.44
CA SER A 62 -1.04 -22.59 2.01
C SER A 62 -1.02 -21.62 3.18
N ASN A 63 -0.51 -20.40 2.96
CA ASN A 63 -0.58 -19.31 3.95
C ASN A 63 -2.01 -18.77 4.16
N GLY A 64 -3.00 -19.43 3.57
CA GLY A 64 -4.39 -18.98 3.54
C GLY A 64 -4.58 -17.80 2.58
N PRO A 65 -5.84 -17.52 2.21
CA PRO A 65 -6.18 -16.35 1.41
C PRO A 65 -6.04 -15.07 2.24
N ASP A 66 -5.56 -14.00 1.61
CA ASP A 66 -5.65 -12.67 2.21
C ASP A 66 -7.11 -12.18 2.21
N SER A 67 -7.48 -11.38 3.22
CA SER A 67 -8.81 -10.81 3.37
C SER A 67 -9.24 -9.96 2.16
N SER A 68 -8.28 -9.34 1.48
CA SER A 68 -8.50 -8.55 0.27
C SER A 68 -8.98 -9.39 -0.93
N GLU A 69 -8.65 -10.69 -0.97
CA GLU A 69 -8.98 -11.58 -2.09
C GLU A 69 -10.47 -11.94 -2.15
N PHE A 70 -11.18 -11.84 -1.03
CA PHE A 70 -12.63 -12.09 -0.96
C PHE A 70 -13.45 -10.93 -1.52
N ILE A 71 -12.87 -9.74 -1.65
CA ILE A 71 -13.61 -8.52 -1.99
C ILE A 71 -14.15 -8.58 -3.42
N ASN A 72 -13.30 -8.86 -4.40
CA ASN A 72 -13.69 -8.82 -5.81
C ASN A 72 -14.70 -9.94 -6.16
N PRO A 73 -14.51 -11.21 -5.73
CA PRO A 73 -15.49 -12.26 -5.99
C PRO A 73 -16.83 -11.98 -5.29
N ALA A 74 -16.82 -11.50 -4.05
CA ALA A 74 -18.06 -11.15 -3.33
C ALA A 74 -18.84 -10.06 -4.06
N LEU A 75 -18.17 -9.02 -4.57
CA LEU A 75 -18.81 -7.96 -5.35
C LEU A 75 -19.40 -8.47 -6.67
N ALA A 76 -18.66 -9.30 -7.40
CA ALA A 76 -19.12 -9.86 -8.67
C ALA A 76 -20.37 -10.73 -8.48
N ILE A 77 -20.34 -11.63 -7.49
CA ILE A 77 -21.46 -12.50 -7.15
C ILE A 77 -22.65 -11.68 -6.65
N PHE A 78 -22.41 -10.74 -5.73
CA PHE A 78 -23.46 -9.87 -5.21
C PHE A 78 -24.16 -9.08 -6.33
N SER A 79 -23.38 -8.48 -7.24
CA SER A 79 -23.93 -7.70 -8.37
C SER A 79 -24.79 -8.58 -9.29
N THR A 80 -24.34 -9.80 -9.55
CA THR A 80 -25.07 -10.78 -10.38
C THR A 80 -26.38 -11.20 -9.72
N LEU A 81 -26.33 -11.56 -8.43
CA LEU A 81 -27.52 -11.93 -7.67
C LEU A 81 -28.50 -10.76 -7.53
N LEU A 82 -28.00 -9.54 -7.33
CA LEU A 82 -28.82 -8.34 -7.23
C LEU A 82 -29.58 -8.09 -8.55
N PHE A 83 -28.90 -8.23 -9.70
CA PHE A 83 -29.55 -8.13 -11.00
C PHE A 83 -30.62 -9.20 -11.19
N GLY A 84 -30.33 -10.45 -10.77
CA GLY A 84 -31.31 -11.54 -10.73
C GLY A 84 -32.55 -11.20 -9.89
N LEU A 85 -32.36 -10.60 -8.71
CA LEU A 85 -33.45 -10.19 -7.83
C LEU A 85 -34.34 -9.12 -8.48
N PHE A 86 -33.75 -8.12 -9.16
CA PHE A 86 -34.52 -7.13 -9.91
C PHE A 86 -35.27 -7.76 -11.09
N LEU A 87 -34.64 -8.69 -11.82
CA LEU A 87 -35.26 -9.39 -12.93
C LEU A 87 -36.47 -10.23 -12.46
N VAL A 88 -36.31 -11.00 -11.39
CA VAL A 88 -37.40 -11.80 -10.80
C VAL A 88 -38.53 -10.89 -10.30
N SER A 89 -38.20 -9.78 -9.64
CA SER A 89 -39.20 -8.79 -9.20
C SER A 89 -39.99 -8.21 -10.37
N TYR A 90 -39.30 -7.87 -11.47
CA TYR A 90 -39.94 -7.35 -12.68
C TYR A 90 -40.87 -8.39 -13.32
N LEU A 91 -40.38 -9.62 -13.51
CA LEU A 91 -41.15 -10.71 -14.13
C LEU A 91 -42.37 -11.13 -13.29
N THR A 92 -42.26 -11.08 -11.96
CA THR A 92 -43.37 -11.41 -11.04
C THR A 92 -44.32 -10.25 -10.78
N LYS A 93 -44.05 -9.05 -11.33
CA LYS A 93 -44.79 -7.82 -11.04
C LYS A 93 -44.85 -7.49 -9.55
N THR A 94 -43.84 -7.92 -8.78
CA THR A 94 -43.71 -7.61 -7.36
C THR A 94 -43.15 -6.18 -7.24
N PRO A 95 -43.87 -5.23 -6.60
CA PRO A 95 -43.40 -3.84 -6.53
C PRO A 95 -42.27 -3.69 -5.51
N LEU A 96 -41.07 -3.33 -5.99
CA LEU A 96 -39.98 -2.88 -5.12
C LEU A 96 -40.15 -1.38 -4.82
N PRO A 97 -40.09 -0.96 -3.55
CA PRO A 97 -40.18 0.46 -3.21
C PRO A 97 -38.95 1.21 -3.73
N LYS A 98 -39.14 2.46 -4.17
CA LYS A 98 -38.05 3.35 -4.64
C LYS A 98 -36.89 3.47 -3.63
N LYS A 99 -37.18 3.30 -2.33
CA LYS A 99 -36.21 3.26 -1.23
C LYS A 99 -35.11 2.20 -1.43
N VAL A 100 -35.41 1.08 -2.10
CA VAL A 100 -34.43 0.02 -2.42
C VAL A 100 -33.24 0.59 -3.18
N LEU A 101 -33.51 1.43 -4.19
CA LEU A 101 -32.46 2.02 -5.02
C LEU A 101 -31.58 2.99 -4.22
N PHE A 102 -32.17 3.76 -3.31
CA PHE A 102 -31.43 4.61 -2.38
C PHE A 102 -30.56 3.79 -1.41
N VAL A 103 -31.06 2.66 -0.89
CA VAL A 103 -30.29 1.76 -0.02
C VAL A 103 -29.10 1.16 -0.76
N LEU A 104 -29.28 0.74 -2.01
CA LEU A 104 -28.18 0.21 -2.83
C LEU A 104 -27.12 1.28 -3.14
N LEU A 105 -27.55 2.48 -3.50
CA LEU A 105 -26.62 3.60 -3.74
C LEU A 105 -25.84 3.95 -2.47
N ALA A 106 -26.51 3.99 -1.32
CA ALA A 106 -25.86 4.22 -0.03
C ALA A 106 -24.83 3.13 0.30
N LEU A 107 -25.16 1.85 0.05
CA LEU A 107 -24.22 0.74 0.24
C LEU A 107 -22.99 0.84 -0.65
N ILE A 108 -23.16 1.22 -1.93
CA ILE A 108 -22.03 1.44 -2.85
C ILE A 108 -21.12 2.56 -2.34
N ILE A 109 -21.69 3.67 -1.88
CA ILE A 109 -20.92 4.80 -1.32
C ILE A 109 -20.18 4.36 -0.05
N VAL A 110 -20.84 3.68 0.89
CA VAL A 110 -20.22 3.16 2.12
C VAL A 110 -19.08 2.20 1.79
N PHE A 111 -19.27 1.32 0.81
CA PHE A 111 -18.25 0.39 0.38
C PHE A 111 -17.05 1.09 -0.27
N ALA A 112 -17.28 2.06 -1.15
CA ALA A 112 -16.21 2.83 -1.79
C ALA A 112 -15.40 3.63 -0.77
N LEU A 113 -16.08 4.27 0.19
CA LEU A 113 -15.44 4.96 1.32
C LEU A 113 -14.64 3.99 2.19
N GLY A 114 -15.22 2.83 2.53
CA GLY A 114 -14.56 1.80 3.32
C GLY A 114 -13.27 1.32 2.65
N ARG A 115 -13.32 0.99 1.35
CA ARG A 115 -12.14 0.58 0.58
C ARG A 115 -11.07 1.68 0.54
N TYR A 116 -11.47 2.92 0.32
CA TYR A 116 -10.55 4.06 0.34
C TYR A 116 -9.87 4.21 1.71
N ILE A 117 -10.62 4.08 2.80
CA ILE A 117 -10.10 4.16 4.17
C ILE A 117 -9.13 3.01 4.46
N VAL A 118 -9.47 1.76 4.11
CA VAL A 118 -8.59 0.61 4.32
C VAL A 118 -7.28 0.78 3.57
N GLN A 119 -7.33 1.12 2.28
CA GLN A 119 -6.14 1.36 1.48
C GLN A 119 -5.30 2.51 2.02
N TYR A 120 -5.95 3.58 2.51
CA TYR A 120 -5.27 4.68 3.18
C TYR A 120 -4.54 4.21 4.45
N ILE A 121 -5.20 3.39 5.28
CA ILE A 121 -4.62 2.83 6.51
C ILE A 121 -3.44 1.91 6.20
N GLU A 122 -3.56 1.02 5.21
CA GLU A 122 -2.48 0.11 4.79
C GLU A 122 -1.26 0.89 4.33
N ASN A 123 -1.46 1.86 3.44
CA ASN A 123 -0.39 2.74 2.97
C ASN A 123 0.24 3.53 4.13
N ALA A 124 -0.58 4.13 5.00
CA ALA A 124 -0.09 4.88 6.15
C ALA A 124 0.70 3.98 7.12
N THR A 125 0.25 2.75 7.36
CA THR A 125 0.90 1.78 8.24
C THR A 125 2.22 1.29 7.63
N PHE A 126 2.24 1.05 6.32
CA PHE A 126 3.46 0.72 5.57
C PHE A 126 4.48 1.85 5.64
N TYR A 127 4.07 3.08 5.30
CA TYR A 127 4.92 4.26 5.38
C TYR A 127 5.42 4.51 6.80
N GLN A 128 4.55 4.35 7.79
CA GLN A 128 4.94 4.42 9.19
C GLN A 128 6.02 3.36 9.43
N LYS A 129 5.77 2.06 9.23
CA LYS A 129 6.72 0.99 9.54
C LYS A 129 8.10 1.16 8.91
N ILE A 130 8.17 1.74 7.72
CA ILE A 130 9.41 1.78 6.92
C ILE A 130 10.17 3.09 7.05
N PHE A 131 9.47 4.22 7.19
CA PHE A 131 10.10 5.53 7.11
C PHE A 131 9.90 6.34 8.39
N SER A 132 10.86 7.25 8.62
CA SER A 132 10.73 8.31 9.61
C SER A 132 10.89 9.64 8.89
N SER A 133 10.05 10.61 9.24
CA SER A 133 10.17 11.97 8.72
C SER A 133 11.39 12.65 9.35
N ASN A 134 12.16 13.32 8.50
CA ASN A 134 13.38 14.00 8.87
C ASN A 134 13.48 15.34 8.14
N ASN A 135 13.97 16.36 8.83
CA ASN A 135 14.39 17.59 8.17
C ASN A 135 15.87 17.44 7.79
N LEU A 136 16.12 17.03 6.54
CA LEU A 136 17.47 16.88 6.02
C LEU A 136 17.91 18.15 5.31
N GLU A 137 18.97 18.75 5.81
CA GLU A 137 19.59 19.94 5.24
C GLU A 137 20.93 19.56 4.60
N ILE A 138 21.19 20.02 3.38
CA ILE A 138 22.48 19.83 2.73
C ILE A 138 23.10 21.20 2.50
N VAL A 139 24.27 21.44 3.08
CA VAL A 139 24.98 22.70 2.99
C VAL A 139 26.29 22.48 2.26
N ASN A 140 26.45 23.14 1.11
CA ASN A 140 27.70 23.10 0.38
C ASN A 140 28.60 24.29 0.77
N LEU A 141 29.71 23.99 1.46
CA LEU A 141 30.77 24.95 1.82
C LEU A 141 32.04 24.79 0.98
N SER A 142 32.07 23.88 -0.01
CA SER A 142 33.27 23.60 -0.82
C SER A 142 33.66 24.73 -1.78
N LYS A 143 32.80 25.75 -1.97
CA LYS A 143 32.94 26.91 -2.89
C LYS A 143 33.08 26.56 -4.39
N GLU A 144 33.55 25.36 -4.72
CA GLU A 144 33.57 24.76 -6.06
C GLU A 144 32.28 23.97 -6.34
N GLU A 145 31.99 23.68 -7.62
CA GLU A 145 30.90 22.77 -7.99
C GLU A 145 31.14 21.41 -7.30
N SER A 146 30.25 21.05 -6.37
CA SER A 146 30.37 19.80 -5.61
C SER A 146 30.37 18.62 -6.57
N ILE A 147 31.38 17.75 -6.48
CA ILE A 147 31.45 16.48 -7.22
C ILE A 147 30.30 15.52 -6.90
N ILE A 148 29.59 15.76 -5.79
CA ILE A 148 28.47 14.94 -5.33
C ILE A 148 27.20 15.43 -6.03
N ASN A 149 26.50 14.50 -6.70
CA ASN A 149 25.20 14.77 -7.35
C ASN A 149 24.02 14.16 -6.59
N GLN A 150 24.24 13.02 -5.91
CA GLN A 150 23.18 12.33 -5.18
C GLN A 150 23.71 11.69 -3.89
N ILE A 151 22.86 11.69 -2.86
CA ILE A 151 23.09 11.04 -1.58
C ILE A 151 22.02 9.98 -1.37
N ASP A 152 22.41 8.73 -1.07
CA ASP A 152 21.49 7.65 -0.76
C ASP A 152 21.59 7.29 0.71
N LEU A 153 20.45 7.18 1.39
CA LEU A 153 20.32 6.57 2.72
C LEU A 153 19.71 5.20 2.53
N LYS A 154 20.39 4.13 2.96
CA LYS A 154 19.95 2.75 2.79
C LYS A 154 19.91 2.00 4.12
N ASN A 155 18.88 1.17 4.29
CA ASN A 155 18.87 0.07 5.24
C ASN A 155 19.24 -1.21 4.48
N SER A 156 20.40 -1.80 4.78
CA SER A 156 20.89 -2.97 4.06
C SER A 156 20.07 -4.24 4.31
N ASP A 157 19.51 -4.42 5.50
CA ASP A 157 18.70 -5.60 5.86
C ASP A 157 17.39 -5.67 5.07
N THR A 158 16.73 -4.53 4.89
CA THR A 158 15.45 -4.43 4.16
C THR A 158 15.64 -4.12 2.67
N GLY A 159 16.82 -3.64 2.28
CA GLY A 159 17.13 -3.19 0.92
C GLY A 159 16.51 -1.85 0.54
N ILE A 160 15.77 -1.20 1.44
CA ILE A 160 15.07 0.06 1.18
C ILE A 160 16.07 1.22 1.19
N SER A 161 16.06 2.02 0.12
CA SER A 161 16.87 3.22 -0.01
C SER A 161 16.03 4.46 -0.26
N TYR A 162 16.55 5.61 0.17
CA TYR A 162 16.01 6.92 -0.11
C TYR A 162 17.09 7.77 -0.75
N ASN A 163 16.79 8.28 -1.94
CA ASN A 163 17.76 8.96 -2.80
C ASN A 163 17.47 10.46 -2.83
N LEU A 164 18.49 11.26 -2.55
CA LEU A 164 18.45 12.72 -2.47
C LEU A 164 19.25 13.30 -3.63
N GLN A 165 18.57 13.98 -4.55
CA GLN A 165 19.23 14.72 -5.65
C GLN A 165 19.56 16.14 -5.21
N LEU A 166 20.80 16.58 -5.42
CA LEU A 166 21.33 17.84 -4.89
C LEU A 166 20.91 19.08 -5.70
N ASP A 167 20.42 18.92 -6.93
CA ASP A 167 20.03 20.03 -7.83
C ASP A 167 18.77 20.80 -7.41
N LYS A 168 18.03 20.30 -6.41
CA LYS A 168 16.82 20.96 -5.91
C LYS A 168 17.17 21.81 -4.69
N LYS A 169 17.34 23.11 -4.89
CA LYS A 169 17.53 24.09 -3.80
C LYS A 169 16.31 24.10 -2.87
N GLY A 170 16.47 23.62 -1.63
CA GLY A 170 15.50 23.77 -0.55
C GLY A 170 15.60 22.69 0.53
N ALA A 171 15.29 23.03 1.77
CA ALA A 171 15.05 22.05 2.82
C ALA A 171 13.78 21.26 2.44
N HIS A 172 13.95 20.05 1.93
CA HIS A 172 12.84 19.16 1.68
C HIS A 172 12.41 18.54 3.01
N GLN A 173 11.11 18.42 3.27
CA GLN A 173 10.65 17.40 4.20
C GLN A 173 11.00 16.05 3.58
N THR A 174 12.12 15.51 4.02
CA THR A 174 12.68 14.25 3.56
C THR A 174 12.24 13.13 4.50
N VAL A 175 12.33 11.91 4.01
CA VAL A 175 12.17 10.73 4.85
C VAL A 175 13.51 10.01 4.92
N ILE A 176 13.76 9.33 6.03
CA ILE A 176 14.87 8.39 6.13
C ILE A 176 14.29 6.99 6.34
N PRO A 177 14.81 5.95 5.66
CA PRO A 177 14.44 4.57 5.98
C PRO A 177 14.80 4.26 7.44
N ARG A 178 13.88 3.63 8.17
CA ARG A 178 14.14 3.19 9.55
C ARG A 178 15.24 2.15 9.57
N GLY A 179 16.16 2.28 10.53
CA GLY A 179 17.33 1.40 10.59
C GLY A 179 18.28 1.60 9.41
N THR A 180 18.34 2.80 8.83
CA THR A 180 19.40 3.14 7.87
C THR A 180 20.76 2.85 8.51
N ASP A 181 21.56 2.03 7.83
CA ASP A 181 22.88 1.61 8.28
C ASP A 181 23.99 2.13 7.37
N THR A 182 23.60 2.67 6.21
CA THR A 182 24.53 3.09 5.16
C THR A 182 24.12 4.43 4.58
N ILE A 183 25.10 5.32 4.41
CA ILE A 183 24.98 6.53 3.60
C ILE A 183 25.93 6.41 2.40
N SER A 184 25.41 6.57 1.19
CA SER A 184 26.20 6.54 -0.03
C SER A 184 26.20 7.88 -0.74
N PHE A 185 27.31 8.20 -1.36
CA PHE A 185 27.50 9.39 -2.17
C PHE A 185 27.77 8.96 -3.60
N TRP A 186 26.93 9.44 -4.52
CA TRP A 186 27.15 9.31 -5.96
C TRP A 186 27.85 10.57 -6.44
N CYS A 187 29.09 10.37 -6.84
CA CYS A 187 29.97 11.43 -7.28
C CYS A 187 30.19 11.33 -8.79
N TYR A 188 30.31 12.48 -9.45
CA TYR A 188 30.68 12.60 -10.85
C TYR A 188 31.95 13.43 -10.96
N THR A 189 32.93 12.93 -11.70
CA THR A 189 34.17 13.63 -12.00
C THR A 189 34.42 13.59 -13.51
N GLN A 190 35.06 14.62 -14.04
CA GLN A 190 35.39 14.69 -15.46
C GLN A 190 36.36 13.56 -15.89
N ASP A 191 37.23 13.11 -14.98
CA ASP A 191 38.29 12.14 -15.28
C ASP A 191 37.88 10.66 -15.11
N ASN A 192 37.06 10.34 -14.10
CA ASN A 192 36.71 8.95 -13.74
C ASN A 192 35.24 8.59 -13.99
N GLY A 193 34.44 9.49 -14.57
CA GLY A 193 32.99 9.28 -14.73
C GLY A 193 32.25 9.31 -13.39
N SER A 194 31.24 8.44 -13.22
CA SER A 194 30.46 8.32 -11.99
C SER A 194 30.99 7.23 -11.08
N PHE A 195 31.20 7.53 -9.79
CA PHE A 195 31.57 6.54 -8.78
C PHE A 195 30.68 6.66 -7.54
N ARG A 196 30.57 5.56 -6.79
CA ARG A 196 29.79 5.50 -5.55
C ARG A 196 30.70 5.16 -4.37
N GLN A 197 30.60 5.93 -3.30
CA GLN A 197 31.23 5.58 -2.02
C GLN A 197 30.19 5.45 -0.93
N SER A 198 30.30 4.41 -0.11
CA SER A 198 29.36 4.10 0.95
C SER A 198 30.06 4.13 2.30
N PHE A 199 29.40 4.71 3.29
CA PHE A 199 29.91 4.85 4.64
C PHE A 199 28.90 4.30 5.64
N PRO A 200 29.36 3.72 6.75
CA PRO A 200 28.46 3.29 7.81
C PRO A 200 27.77 4.49 8.45
N PHE A 201 26.48 4.34 8.72
CA PHE A 201 25.62 5.32 9.38
C PHE A 201 24.88 4.63 10.53
N ASP A 202 24.77 5.28 11.69
CA ASP A 202 24.00 4.73 12.82
C ASP A 202 22.70 5.50 12.99
N TYR A 203 21.61 4.89 12.52
CA TYR A 203 20.26 5.44 12.64
C TYR A 203 19.84 5.71 14.10
N ASN A 204 20.39 4.99 15.09
CA ASN A 204 19.99 5.19 16.50
C ASN A 204 20.34 6.61 17.00
N LEU A 205 21.37 7.23 16.42
CA LEU A 205 21.78 8.60 16.75
C LEU A 205 20.72 9.65 16.35
N CYS A 206 19.82 9.30 15.43
CA CYS A 206 18.73 10.17 14.99
C CYS A 206 17.59 10.31 16.00
N HIS A 207 17.60 9.53 17.10
CA HIS A 207 16.60 9.53 18.18
C HIS A 207 15.15 9.63 17.68
N GLU A 208 14.62 8.51 17.18
CA GLU A 208 13.24 8.43 16.71
C GLU A 208 12.23 8.66 17.83
N LYS A 209 11.21 9.50 17.57
CA LYS A 209 10.07 9.73 18.45
C LYS A 209 8.76 9.81 17.69
N ASP A 210 7.65 9.73 18.41
CA ASP A 210 6.33 9.97 17.84
C ASP A 210 6.16 11.45 17.48
N GLY A 211 5.74 11.70 16.24
CA GLY A 211 5.38 13.01 15.73
C GLY A 211 3.88 13.21 15.62
N LYS A 212 3.48 13.94 14.58
CA LYS A 212 2.08 14.29 14.33
C LYS A 212 1.27 13.06 13.90
N ARG A 213 -0.03 13.13 14.14
CA ARG A 213 -1.02 12.15 13.68
C ARG A 213 -0.98 12.02 12.15
N MET A 214 -1.05 10.80 11.65
CA MET A 214 -1.20 10.49 10.21
C MET A 214 -2.68 10.39 9.86
N GLY A 215 -3.21 11.45 9.24
CA GLY A 215 -4.57 11.48 8.70
C GLY A 215 -5.68 11.35 9.74
N PHE A 216 -6.74 10.63 9.37
CA PHE A 216 -7.96 10.46 10.17
C PHE A 216 -7.86 9.35 11.24
N CYS A 217 -6.76 8.61 11.33
CA CYS A 217 -6.58 7.55 12.33
C CYS A 217 -5.83 8.09 13.56
N SER A 218 -6.46 8.12 14.73
CA SER A 218 -5.86 8.70 15.94
C SER A 218 -4.70 7.89 16.51
N TRP A 219 -4.66 6.59 16.23
CA TRP A 219 -3.61 5.68 16.69
C TRP A 219 -2.37 5.67 15.79
N LEU A 220 -2.46 6.15 14.55
CA LEU A 220 -1.33 6.23 13.64
C LEU A 220 -0.61 7.58 13.80
N LYS A 221 0.63 7.53 14.28
CA LYS A 221 1.51 8.70 14.42
C LYS A 221 2.74 8.52 13.53
N MET A 222 3.06 9.57 12.78
CA MET A 222 4.28 9.61 11.99
C MET A 222 5.47 9.56 12.92
N LYS A 223 6.45 8.71 12.65
CA LYS A 223 7.72 8.80 13.37
C LYS A 223 8.56 9.92 12.82
N VAL A 224 9.22 10.64 13.72
CA VAL A 224 10.04 11.79 13.41
C VAL A 224 11.39 11.60 14.08
N THR A 225 12.45 11.94 13.37
CA THR A 225 13.82 11.93 13.88
C THR A 225 14.35 13.35 14.06
N LEU A 226 15.44 13.47 14.82
CA LEU A 226 16.19 14.71 14.94
C LEU A 226 16.71 15.18 13.57
N PRO A 227 16.75 16.50 13.31
CA PRO A 227 17.13 17.04 12.01
C PRO A 227 18.56 16.61 11.65
N LEU A 228 18.74 16.15 10.43
CA LEU A 228 20.02 15.69 9.89
C LEU A 228 20.57 16.80 8.99
N LYS A 229 21.84 17.15 9.15
CA LYS A 229 22.51 18.13 8.31
C LYS A 229 23.80 17.56 7.76
N ILE A 230 23.92 17.54 6.44
CA ILE A 230 25.12 17.08 5.73
C ILE A 230 25.83 18.32 5.21
N VAL A 231 27.03 18.57 5.72
CA VAL A 231 27.87 19.69 5.31
C VAL A 231 28.97 19.17 4.40
N LEU A 232 28.95 19.61 3.15
CA LEU A 232 30.02 19.33 2.18
C LEU A 232 31.11 20.35 2.41
N LEU A 233 32.30 19.87 2.76
CA LEU A 233 33.47 20.68 3.11
C LEU A 233 34.49 20.67 1.96
N PRO A 234 35.43 21.64 1.93
CA PRO A 234 36.58 21.59 1.03
C PRO A 234 37.39 20.30 1.16
N GLU A 235 38.23 20.02 0.16
CA GLU A 235 39.12 18.84 0.13
C GLU A 235 38.36 17.50 0.14
N ASN A 236 37.19 17.43 -0.49
CA ASN A 236 36.39 16.20 -0.61
C ASN A 236 36.01 15.59 0.75
N LYS A 237 35.79 16.43 1.77
CA LYS A 237 35.30 16.01 3.09
C LYS A 237 33.81 16.25 3.19
N PHE A 238 33.12 15.44 3.99
CA PHE A 238 31.77 15.77 4.42
C PHE A 238 31.59 15.47 5.91
N SER A 239 30.79 16.30 6.55
CA SER A 239 30.45 16.16 7.96
C SER A 239 28.96 15.95 8.12
N ILE A 240 28.61 15.00 8.96
CA ILE A 240 27.24 14.71 9.33
C ILE A 240 26.97 15.32 10.71
N TYR A 241 25.94 16.14 10.78
CA TYR A 241 25.43 16.73 12.01
C TYR A 241 24.02 16.21 12.29
N ILE A 242 23.74 15.86 13.54
CA ILE A 242 22.39 15.53 14.00
C ILE A 242 22.05 16.53 15.09
N ASP A 243 20.90 17.21 14.97
CA ASP A 243 20.50 18.26 15.90
C ASP A 243 21.60 19.33 16.08
N ASN A 244 22.22 19.72 14.96
CA ASN A 244 23.36 20.65 14.89
C ASN A 244 24.62 20.23 15.66
N LYS A 245 24.70 18.97 16.13
CA LYS A 245 25.91 18.41 16.75
C LYS A 245 26.67 17.55 15.74
N LEU A 246 27.98 17.78 15.62
CA LEU A 246 28.84 16.98 14.76
C LEU A 246 28.86 15.53 15.26
N VAL A 247 28.45 14.61 14.41
CA VAL A 247 28.48 13.17 14.69
C VAL A 247 29.75 12.57 14.14
N LYS A 248 30.01 12.81 12.85
CA LYS A 248 31.17 12.21 12.16
C LYS A 248 31.56 13.01 10.94
N THR A 249 32.85 12.97 10.63
CA THR A 249 33.42 13.51 9.40
C THR A 249 34.05 12.38 8.61
N TYR A 250 33.86 12.40 7.31
CA TYR A 250 34.35 11.39 6.39
C TYR A 250 35.14 12.07 5.27
N GLN A 251 36.08 11.33 4.71
CA GLN A 251 36.88 11.73 3.56
C GLN A 251 36.39 10.93 2.36
N LEU A 252 35.93 11.60 1.31
CA LEU A 252 35.70 10.98 0.01
C LEU A 252 37.05 10.82 -0.68
N SER A 253 37.30 9.63 -1.22
CA SER A 253 38.45 9.40 -2.08
C SER A 253 38.10 9.75 -3.53
N ASN A 254 39.10 9.98 -4.39
CA ASN A 254 38.86 10.27 -5.82
C ASN A 254 38.72 9.00 -6.68
N LYS A 255 38.56 7.83 -6.04
CA LYS A 255 38.44 6.52 -6.70
C LYS A 255 37.32 5.70 -6.06
N GLU A 256 36.84 4.67 -6.75
CA GLU A 256 35.96 3.70 -6.11
C GLU A 256 36.69 3.07 -4.92
N ALA A 257 36.02 2.93 -3.78
CA ALA A 257 36.61 2.20 -2.66
C ALA A 257 36.67 0.73 -3.07
N ASP A 258 37.87 0.18 -3.25
CA ASP A 258 38.06 -1.26 -3.43
C ASP A 258 37.34 -1.99 -2.27
N LYS A 259 36.46 -2.92 -2.64
CA LYS A 259 35.63 -3.69 -1.71
C LYS A 259 36.44 -4.52 -0.72
#